data_AF-K9G5H3-F1
#
_entry.id   AF-K9G5H3-F1
#
_cell.length_a   1.000
_cell.length_b   1.000
_cell.length_c   1.000
_cell.angle_alpha   90.00
_cell.angle_beta   90.00
_cell.angle_gamma   90.00
#
_symmetry.space_group_name_H-M   'P 1'
#
loop_
_entity.id
_entity.type
_entity.pdbx_description
1 polymer ?
#
loop_
_entity_poly.entity_id
_entity_poly.type
_entity_poly.pdbx_seq_one_letter_code
_entity_poly.pdbx_strand_id
1 'polypeptide(L)'
;MSTISTLDQSRVIAETNATDSYQNLLFSLIQFWMYTGVYPRRVTVVTHEFKRARFMQCHFPAVGLVPVGLEQEDYTHKATVIGINPPEEITLPDTLTRGEATNGIGLWREDLYGVNPDLVGKRVRRGWSPGMQNYTFSCLGLESVVLNLILYDGGDHCNKWFPKRESLPWSYTRHDTTKGL
;
A
#
# COMPACT_ATOMS: atom_id res chain seq x y z
N MET A 1 32.22 -14.44 -13.09
CA MET A 1 30.92 -14.99 -13.53
C MET A 1 29.90 -14.65 -12.46
N SER A 2 28.96 -13.73 -12.76
CA SER A 2 27.95 -13.29 -11.79
C SER A 2 27.03 -14.45 -11.49
N THR A 3 26.96 -14.88 -10.23
CA THR A 3 25.98 -15.86 -9.76
C THR A 3 24.60 -15.25 -9.92
N ILE A 4 23.86 -15.67 -10.95
CA ILE A 4 22.43 -15.38 -11.06
C ILE A 4 21.80 -16.00 -9.82
N SER A 5 21.38 -15.17 -8.87
CA SER A 5 20.62 -15.63 -7.72
C SER A 5 19.34 -16.26 -8.26
N THR A 6 19.23 -17.58 -8.15
CA THR A 6 18.02 -18.31 -8.47
C THR A 6 16.95 -17.91 -7.47
N LEU A 7 16.00 -17.10 -7.92
CA LEU A 7 14.81 -16.76 -7.14
C LEU A 7 13.99 -18.03 -6.91
N ASP A 8 13.74 -18.37 -5.64
CA ASP A 8 12.82 -19.43 -5.25
C ASP A 8 11.39 -19.01 -5.62
N GLN A 9 10.84 -19.63 -6.67
CA GLN A 9 9.51 -19.30 -7.20
C GLN A 9 8.39 -19.55 -6.18
N SER A 10 8.60 -20.45 -5.20
CA SER A 10 7.62 -20.67 -4.13
C SER A 10 7.48 -19.48 -3.17
N ARG A 11 8.37 -18.49 -3.26
CA ARG A 11 8.31 -17.25 -2.48
C ARG A 11 7.85 -16.05 -3.31
N VAL A 12 7.49 -16.29 -4.57
CA VAL A 12 7.01 -15.27 -5.51
C VAL A 12 5.52 -15.49 -5.72
N ILE A 13 4.71 -14.58 -5.19
CA ILE A 13 3.25 -14.67 -5.23
C ILE A 13 2.73 -13.42 -5.93
N ALA A 14 1.77 -13.60 -6.83
CA ALA A 14 1.11 -12.50 -7.51
C ALA A 14 -0.20 -12.13 -6.79
N GLU A 15 -0.37 -10.85 -6.49
CA GLU A 15 -1.66 -10.23 -6.19
C GLU A 15 -2.15 -9.60 -7.50
N THR A 16 -3.33 -9.97 -7.98
CA THR A 16 -3.80 -9.63 -9.34
C THR A 16 -5.08 -8.78 -9.37
N ASN A 17 -5.61 -8.37 -8.22
CA ASN A 17 -6.84 -7.59 -8.13
C ASN A 17 -6.61 -6.08 -7.98
N ALA A 18 -5.42 -5.65 -7.52
CA ALA A 18 -5.15 -4.24 -7.34
C ALA A 18 -5.20 -3.44 -8.65
N THR A 19 -5.91 -2.32 -8.61
CA THR A 19 -6.05 -1.40 -9.74
C THR A 19 -5.38 -0.04 -9.52
N ASP A 20 -4.83 0.19 -8.32
CA ASP A 20 -4.05 1.39 -8.00
C ASP A 20 -2.96 1.10 -6.96
N SER A 21 -2.13 2.09 -6.60
CA SER A 21 -1.01 1.89 -5.68
C SER A 21 -1.41 1.70 -4.21
N TYR A 22 -2.56 2.20 -3.77
CA TYR A 22 -3.08 1.94 -2.43
C TYR A 22 -3.51 0.47 -2.31
N GLN A 23 -4.28 -0.01 -3.29
CA GLN A 23 -4.69 -1.41 -3.39
C GLN A 23 -3.49 -2.33 -3.54
N ASN A 24 -2.48 -1.98 -4.35
CA ASN A 24 -1.25 -2.77 -4.48
C ASN A 24 -0.60 -3.02 -3.11
N LEU A 25 -0.54 -1.99 -2.26
CA LEU A 25 -0.01 -2.14 -0.91
C LEU A 25 -0.93 -3.00 -0.04
N LEU A 26 -2.18 -2.58 0.15
CA LEU A 26 -3.12 -3.23 1.09
C LEU A 26 -3.38 -4.70 0.71
N PHE A 27 -3.61 -4.97 -0.57
CA PHE A 27 -3.91 -6.32 -1.04
C PHE A 27 -2.67 -7.21 -0.98
N SER A 28 -1.45 -6.66 -1.16
CA SER A 28 -0.22 -7.43 -0.93
C SER A 28 -0.05 -7.83 0.55
N LEU A 29 -0.43 -6.97 1.50
CA LEU A 29 -0.40 -7.32 2.93
C LEU A 29 -1.35 -8.50 3.23
N ILE A 30 -2.54 -8.47 2.63
CA ILE A 30 -3.55 -9.52 2.74
C ILE A 30 -3.07 -10.80 2.06
N GLN A 31 -2.56 -10.71 0.83
CA GLN A 31 -2.03 -11.85 0.07
C GLN A 31 -0.87 -12.54 0.78
N PHE A 32 0.01 -11.76 1.43
CA PHE A 32 1.08 -12.30 2.26
C PHE A 32 0.52 -13.10 3.44
N TRP A 33 -0.48 -12.58 4.15
CA TRP A 33 -1.14 -13.30 5.25
C TRP A 33 -1.85 -14.55 4.77
N MET A 34 -2.59 -14.50 3.67
CA MET A 34 -3.24 -15.67 3.09
C MET A 34 -2.24 -16.78 2.75
N TYR A 35 -1.06 -16.40 2.27
CA TYR A 35 -0.03 -17.36 1.88
C TYR A 35 0.78 -17.92 3.06
N THR A 36 1.07 -17.10 4.07
CA THR A 36 2.01 -17.45 5.15
C THR A 36 1.33 -17.72 6.49
N GLY A 37 0.05 -17.38 6.64
CA GLY A 37 -0.70 -17.43 7.91
C GLY A 37 -0.36 -16.32 8.91
N VAL A 38 0.57 -15.41 8.57
CA VAL A 38 0.98 -14.29 9.43
C VAL A 38 1.12 -13.00 8.62
N TYR A 39 0.87 -11.85 9.24
CA TYR A 39 1.08 -10.56 8.58
C TYR A 39 2.56 -10.18 8.52
N PRO A 40 2.99 -9.42 7.50
CA PRO A 40 4.39 -9.05 7.36
C PRO A 40 4.83 -8.10 8.47
N ARG A 41 6.01 -8.35 9.05
CA ARG A 41 6.62 -7.44 10.04
C ARG A 41 7.36 -6.28 9.41
N ARG A 42 7.80 -6.46 8.16
CA ARG A 42 8.54 -5.48 7.37
C ARG A 42 8.02 -5.49 5.94
N VAL A 43 7.91 -4.32 5.35
CA VAL A 43 7.41 -4.11 3.99
C VAL A 43 8.43 -3.29 3.21
N THR A 44 8.87 -3.81 2.08
CA THR A 44 9.71 -3.07 1.13
C THR A 44 8.96 -2.95 -0.19
N VAL A 45 8.66 -1.73 -0.60
CA VAL A 45 8.02 -1.47 -1.89
C VAL A 45 9.11 -1.12 -2.89
N VAL A 46 9.29 -1.98 -3.90
CA VAL A 46 10.15 -1.69 -5.05
C VAL A 46 9.28 -1.07 -6.14
N THR A 47 9.52 0.19 -6.49
CA THR A 47 8.68 0.91 -7.45
C THR A 47 9.46 2.05 -8.12
N HIS A 48 8.78 2.92 -8.87
CA HIS A 48 9.40 4.10 -9.43
C HIS A 48 9.69 5.16 -8.35
N GLU A 49 10.87 5.78 -8.40
CA GLU A 49 11.31 6.76 -7.40
C GLU A 49 10.37 7.97 -7.31
N PHE A 50 9.80 8.42 -8.44
CA PHE A 50 8.79 9.50 -8.40
C PHE A 50 7.56 9.15 -7.53
N LYS A 51 7.25 7.87 -7.28
CA LYS A 51 6.14 7.46 -6.40
C LYS A 51 6.52 7.44 -4.91
N ARG A 52 7.79 7.61 -4.54
CA ARG A 52 8.26 7.49 -3.15
C ARG A 52 7.42 8.32 -2.19
N ALA A 53 7.26 9.61 -2.49
CA ALA A 53 6.53 10.53 -1.62
C ALA A 53 5.07 10.06 -1.41
N ARG A 54 4.42 9.51 -2.45
CA ARG A 54 3.06 8.97 -2.34
C ARG A 54 2.97 7.79 -1.37
N PHE A 55 3.93 6.87 -1.42
CA PHE A 55 3.95 5.75 -0.48
C PHE A 55 4.26 6.20 0.95
N MET A 56 5.28 7.04 1.12
CA MET A 56 5.73 7.48 2.45
C MET A 56 4.70 8.38 3.13
N GLN A 57 4.09 9.31 2.40
CA GLN A 57 3.22 10.34 2.98
C GLN A 57 1.74 9.96 2.98
N CYS A 58 1.28 9.13 2.03
CA CYS A 58 -0.13 8.77 1.90
C CYS A 58 -0.36 7.31 2.26
N HIS A 59 0.24 6.36 1.53
CA HIS A 59 -0.15 4.96 1.63
C HIS A 59 0.30 4.26 2.92
N PHE A 60 1.58 4.31 3.28
CA PHE A 60 2.07 3.67 4.50
C PHE A 60 1.37 4.19 5.76
N PRO A 61 1.16 5.51 5.93
CA PRO A 61 0.43 6.02 7.08
C PRO A 61 -1.05 5.63 7.05
N ALA A 62 -1.70 5.62 5.88
CA ALA A 62 -3.12 5.26 5.74
C ALA A 62 -3.40 3.82 6.15
N VAL A 63 -2.48 2.90 5.80
CA VAL A 63 -2.57 1.49 6.23
C VAL A 63 -1.91 1.21 7.57
N GLY A 64 -1.44 2.22 8.30
CA GLY A 64 -0.86 2.05 9.65
C GLY A 64 0.48 1.32 9.69
N LEU A 65 1.28 1.32 8.60
CA LEU A 65 2.65 0.80 8.62
C LEU A 65 3.65 1.76 9.27
N VAL A 66 3.32 3.05 9.31
CA VAL A 66 4.10 4.12 9.94
C VAL A 66 3.13 5.13 10.59
N PRO A 67 3.57 5.94 11.58
CA PRO A 67 2.76 7.01 12.14
C PRO A 67 2.48 8.14 11.14
N VAL A 68 1.61 9.08 11.52
CA VAL A 68 1.42 10.34 10.77
C VAL A 68 2.33 11.40 11.39
N GLY A 69 3.05 12.15 10.55
CA GLY A 69 3.87 13.27 11.00
C GLY A 69 5.36 12.96 11.00
N LEU A 70 6.12 13.74 11.79
CA LEU A 70 7.59 13.76 11.74
C LEU A 70 8.26 12.47 12.22
N GLU A 71 7.56 11.67 13.03
CA GLU A 71 8.08 10.41 13.58
C GLU A 71 8.21 9.31 12.52
N GLN A 72 7.79 9.53 11.26
CA GLN A 72 7.87 8.53 10.19
C GLN A 72 9.28 8.01 9.93
N GLU A 73 10.30 8.84 10.10
CA GLU A 73 11.70 8.48 9.82
C GLU A 73 12.20 7.35 10.75
N ASP A 74 11.66 7.28 11.96
CA ASP A 74 12.00 6.25 12.95
C ASP A 74 11.48 4.86 12.56
N TYR A 75 10.51 4.79 11.64
CA TYR A 75 9.83 3.55 11.21
C TYR A 75 10.29 3.03 9.85
N THR A 76 11.42 3.51 9.32
CA THR A 76 12.07 2.99 8.11
C THR A 76 12.40 1.49 8.20
N HIS A 77 12.57 0.97 9.42
CA HIS A 77 12.77 -0.45 9.70
C HIS A 77 11.50 -1.32 9.49
N LYS A 78 10.30 -0.71 9.50
CA LYS A 78 9.01 -1.37 9.24
C LYS A 78 8.58 -1.23 7.78
N ALA A 79 8.69 -0.05 7.20
CA ALA A 79 8.28 0.20 5.82
C ALA A 79 9.29 1.07 5.08
N THR A 80 9.71 0.63 3.90
CA THR A 80 10.65 1.37 3.06
C THR A 80 10.30 1.28 1.57
N VAL A 81 10.79 2.25 0.81
CA VAL A 81 10.67 2.29 -0.65
C VAL A 81 12.07 2.18 -1.26
N ILE A 82 12.23 1.24 -2.18
CA ILE A 82 13.35 1.21 -3.12
C ILE A 82 12.81 1.76 -4.44
N GLY A 83 13.19 3.00 -4.75
CA GLY A 83 12.71 3.70 -5.92
C GLY A 83 13.71 3.66 -7.07
N ILE A 84 13.24 3.34 -8.27
CA ILE A 84 14.05 3.24 -9.48
C ILE A 84 13.27 3.92 -10.62
N ASN A 85 13.74 5.07 -11.09
CA ASN A 85 13.14 5.72 -12.24
C ASN A 85 13.59 5.07 -13.55
N PRO A 86 12.79 5.16 -14.62
CA PRO A 86 13.29 4.83 -15.95
C PRO A 86 14.46 5.76 -16.31
N PRO A 87 15.36 5.33 -17.21
CA PRO A 87 16.40 6.20 -17.75
C PRO A 87 15.83 7.46 -18.41
N GLU A 88 16.57 8.57 -18.36
CA GLU A 88 16.11 9.86 -18.88
C GLU A 88 15.81 9.83 -20.38
N GLU A 89 16.51 8.97 -21.12
CA GLU A 89 16.32 8.76 -22.55
C GLU A 89 14.94 8.15 -22.87
N ILE A 90 14.35 7.43 -21.91
CA ILE A 90 13.01 6.83 -22.04
C ILE A 90 11.93 7.79 -21.55
N THR A 91 12.17 8.47 -20.43
CA THR A 91 11.21 9.44 -19.89
C THR A 91 11.92 10.52 -19.11
N LEU A 92 11.74 11.76 -19.56
CA LEU A 92 12.32 12.94 -18.91
C LEU A 92 11.84 13.05 -17.44
N PRO A 93 12.75 13.35 -16.49
CA PRO A 93 12.43 13.49 -15.07
C PRO A 93 11.29 14.49 -14.77
N ASP A 94 11.25 15.60 -15.51
CA ASP A 94 10.21 16.63 -15.37
C ASP A 94 8.82 16.12 -15.72
N THR A 95 8.72 15.25 -16.72
CA THR A 95 7.44 14.64 -17.13
C THR A 95 6.93 13.71 -16.04
N LEU A 96 7.81 12.92 -15.42
CA LEU A 96 7.48 12.06 -14.29
C LEU A 96 7.03 12.87 -13.09
N THR A 97 7.79 13.92 -12.74
CA THR A 97 7.51 14.78 -11.59
C THR A 97 6.19 15.51 -11.73
N ARG A 98 5.92 16.15 -12.88
CA ARG A 98 4.64 16.83 -13.13
C ARG A 98 3.48 15.85 -13.17
N GLY A 99 3.66 14.71 -13.85
CA GLY A 99 2.64 13.67 -13.94
C GLY A 99 2.24 13.13 -12.56
N GLU A 100 3.22 12.86 -11.71
CA GLU A 100 2.97 12.42 -10.33
C GLU A 100 2.35 13.53 -9.48
N ALA A 101 2.82 14.78 -9.58
CA ALA A 101 2.26 15.90 -8.82
C ALA A 101 0.77 16.11 -9.10
N THR A 102 0.35 16.04 -10.37
CA THR A 102 -1.05 16.30 -10.77
C THR A 102 -1.93 15.04 -10.69
N ASN A 103 -1.43 13.89 -11.13
CA ASN A 103 -2.24 12.68 -11.30
C ASN A 103 -1.91 11.54 -10.33
N GLY A 104 -0.86 11.71 -9.54
CA GLY A 104 -0.42 10.81 -8.49
C GLY A 104 -0.64 11.45 -7.13
N ILE A 105 0.45 11.77 -6.41
CA ILE A 105 0.42 12.25 -5.03
C ILE A 105 -0.55 13.41 -4.77
N GLY A 106 -0.73 14.35 -5.71
CA GLY A 106 -1.67 15.46 -5.53
C GLY A 106 -3.10 14.99 -5.24
N LEU A 107 -3.57 13.95 -5.94
CA LEU A 107 -4.89 13.37 -5.68
C LEU A 107 -4.91 12.54 -4.40
N TRP A 108 -3.84 11.78 -4.12
CA TRP A 108 -3.78 10.90 -2.95
C TRP A 108 -3.65 11.64 -1.62
N ARG A 109 -3.19 12.89 -1.63
CA ARG A 109 -3.21 13.75 -0.43
C ARG A 109 -4.62 14.14 -0.04
N GLU A 110 -5.53 14.27 -1.01
CA GLU A 110 -6.94 14.66 -0.79
C GLU A 110 -7.89 13.45 -0.75
N ASP A 111 -7.39 12.25 -1.06
CA ASP A 111 -8.15 11.00 -1.05
C ASP A 111 -7.24 9.80 -0.74
N LEU A 112 -6.94 9.60 0.53
CA LEU A 112 -6.02 8.59 1.03
C LEU A 112 -6.45 7.14 0.73
N TYR A 113 -7.74 6.89 0.54
CA TYR A 113 -8.33 5.56 0.38
C TYR A 113 -8.85 5.29 -1.05
N GLY A 114 -8.81 6.29 -1.94
CA GLY A 114 -9.20 6.16 -3.35
C GLY A 114 -10.71 6.07 -3.55
N VAL A 115 -11.48 6.75 -2.72
CA VAL A 115 -12.95 6.66 -2.64
C VAL A 115 -13.65 7.86 -3.25
N ASN A 116 -12.92 8.91 -3.61
CA ASN A 116 -13.44 10.10 -4.28
C ASN A 116 -13.49 9.92 -5.81
N PRO A 117 -14.34 10.70 -6.52
CA PRO A 117 -14.67 10.45 -7.92
C PRO A 117 -13.49 10.27 -8.88
N ASP A 118 -12.41 11.04 -8.72
CA ASP A 118 -11.23 10.96 -9.61
C ASP A 118 -10.51 9.62 -9.51
N LEU A 119 -10.28 9.12 -8.29
CA LEU A 119 -9.60 7.85 -8.06
C LEU A 119 -10.54 6.66 -8.30
N VAL A 120 -11.82 6.77 -7.92
CA VAL A 120 -12.85 5.78 -8.28
C VAL A 120 -12.98 5.65 -9.80
N GLY A 121 -12.99 6.76 -10.54
CA GLY A 121 -13.02 6.72 -12.01
C GLY A 121 -11.80 6.02 -12.62
N LYS A 122 -10.61 6.19 -12.02
CA LYS A 122 -9.40 5.45 -12.42
C LYS A 122 -9.53 3.95 -12.13
N ARG A 123 -10.07 3.57 -10.98
CA ARG A 123 -10.35 2.17 -10.59
C ARG A 123 -11.31 1.51 -11.58
N VAL A 124 -12.44 2.15 -11.89
CA VAL A 124 -13.44 1.64 -12.84
C VAL A 124 -12.84 1.39 -14.22
N ARG A 125 -12.04 2.32 -14.76
CA ARG A 125 -11.35 2.14 -16.05
C ARG A 125 -10.37 0.96 -16.08
N ARG A 126 -9.96 0.47 -14.92
CA ARG A 126 -9.03 -0.66 -14.76
C ARG A 126 -9.74 -1.95 -14.33
N GLY A 127 -11.07 -1.98 -14.39
CA GLY A 127 -11.89 -3.16 -14.11
C GLY A 127 -12.39 -3.29 -12.68
N TRP A 128 -12.23 -2.26 -11.84
CA TRP A 128 -12.73 -2.29 -10.47
C TRP A 128 -14.13 -1.68 -10.35
N SER A 129 -15.12 -2.51 -10.07
CA SER A 129 -16.51 -2.08 -9.86
C SER A 129 -16.75 -1.68 -8.40
N PRO A 130 -17.56 -0.63 -8.12
CA PRO A 130 -17.98 -0.31 -6.76
C PRO A 130 -18.61 -1.52 -6.06
N GLY A 131 -18.17 -1.79 -4.84
CA GLY A 131 -18.64 -2.94 -4.06
C GLY A 131 -17.90 -4.25 -4.31
N MET A 132 -16.98 -4.29 -5.29
CA MET A 132 -16.16 -5.49 -5.57
C MET A 132 -15.37 -5.94 -4.33
N GLN A 133 -14.91 -5.01 -3.50
CA GLN A 133 -14.25 -5.33 -2.22
C GLN A 133 -15.07 -6.23 -1.29
N ASN A 134 -16.41 -6.13 -1.33
CA ASN A 134 -17.26 -6.93 -0.45
C ASN A 134 -17.12 -8.41 -0.79
N TYR A 135 -17.11 -8.76 -2.08
CA TYR A 135 -17.05 -10.15 -2.52
C TYR A 135 -15.62 -10.69 -2.55
N THR A 136 -14.65 -9.83 -2.89
CA THR A 136 -13.23 -10.23 -2.96
C THR A 136 -12.69 -10.68 -1.60
N PHE A 137 -13.13 -10.04 -0.51
CA PHE A 137 -12.53 -10.26 0.82
C PHE A 137 -13.47 -10.93 1.85
N SER A 138 -14.77 -11.06 1.57
CA SER A 138 -15.76 -11.58 2.56
C SER A 138 -15.46 -12.99 3.07
N CYS A 139 -14.88 -13.85 2.23
CA CYS A 139 -14.69 -15.27 2.54
C CYS A 139 -13.31 -15.59 3.11
N LEU A 140 -12.44 -14.59 3.29
CA LEU A 140 -11.04 -14.80 3.62
C LEU A 140 -10.77 -14.99 5.12
N GLY A 141 -11.77 -14.81 5.99
CA GLY A 141 -11.59 -14.95 7.44
C GLY A 141 -10.67 -13.88 8.06
N LEU A 142 -10.57 -12.71 7.44
CA LEU A 142 -9.79 -11.58 7.93
C LEU A 142 -10.33 -11.04 9.25
N GLU A 143 -9.44 -10.50 10.10
CA GLU A 143 -9.85 -9.81 11.31
C GLU A 143 -10.76 -8.63 10.98
N SER A 144 -11.76 -8.38 11.84
CA SER A 144 -12.75 -7.33 11.58
C SER A 144 -12.13 -5.95 11.39
N VAL A 145 -10.99 -5.65 12.04
CA VAL A 145 -10.27 -4.38 11.85
C VAL A 145 -9.69 -4.23 10.43
N VAL A 146 -9.25 -5.33 9.82
CA VAL A 146 -8.72 -5.35 8.45
C VAL A 146 -9.85 -5.17 7.44
N LEU A 147 -10.97 -5.89 7.64
CA LEU A 147 -12.18 -5.69 6.82
C LEU A 147 -12.68 -4.25 6.90
N ASN A 148 -12.70 -3.65 8.10
CA ASN A 148 -13.08 -2.26 8.28
C ASN A 148 -12.15 -1.29 7.53
N LEU A 149 -10.85 -1.56 7.44
CA LEU A 149 -9.92 -0.73 6.64
C LEU A 149 -10.19 -0.89 5.14
N ILE A 150 -10.45 -2.10 4.66
CA ILE A 150 -10.77 -2.37 3.25
C ILE A 150 -12.03 -1.62 2.82
N LEU A 151 -13.02 -1.55 3.70
CA LEU A 151 -14.30 -0.88 3.47
C LEU A 151 -14.30 0.60 3.85
N TYR A 152 -13.17 1.13 4.35
CA TYR A 152 -13.14 2.48 4.88
C TYR A 152 -13.26 3.51 3.77
N ASP A 153 -14.21 4.44 3.95
CA ASP A 153 -14.59 5.47 2.98
C ASP A 153 -13.92 6.83 3.27
N GLY A 154 -12.85 6.86 4.06
CA GLY A 154 -12.23 8.12 4.48
C GLY A 154 -13.07 8.91 5.49
N GLY A 155 -14.05 8.28 6.15
CA GLY A 155 -14.87 8.91 7.18
C GLY A 155 -15.83 9.93 6.58
N ASP A 156 -16.78 9.41 5.81
CA ASP A 156 -17.76 10.15 5.00
C ASP A 156 -17.11 10.87 3.80
N HIS A 157 -16.11 10.24 3.17
CA HIS A 157 -15.37 10.81 2.02
C HIS A 157 -14.63 12.11 2.35
N CYS A 158 -14.44 12.42 3.64
CA CYS A 158 -13.74 13.60 4.14
C CYS A 158 -12.24 13.40 4.33
N ASN A 159 -11.66 12.35 3.74
CA ASN A 159 -10.22 12.07 3.80
C ASN A 159 -9.63 11.97 5.22
N LYS A 160 -10.42 11.49 6.18
CA LYS A 160 -9.97 11.27 7.56
C LYS A 160 -9.06 10.06 7.64
N TRP A 161 -8.11 10.07 8.58
CA TRP A 161 -7.33 8.87 8.87
C TRP A 161 -8.22 7.75 9.42
N PHE A 162 -7.95 6.51 9.02
CA PHE A 162 -8.64 5.36 9.57
C PHE A 162 -8.42 5.34 11.10
N PRO A 163 -9.48 5.30 11.91
CA PRO A 163 -9.35 5.51 13.36
C PRO A 163 -8.69 4.32 14.08
N LYS A 164 -8.70 3.12 13.49
CA LYS A 164 -8.17 1.89 14.10
C LYS A 164 -6.82 1.45 13.51
N ARG A 165 -6.04 2.39 12.95
CA ARG A 165 -4.71 2.07 12.35
C ARG A 165 -3.79 1.35 13.32
N GLU A 166 -3.77 1.77 14.58
CA GLU A 166 -2.92 1.16 15.61
C GLU A 166 -3.37 -0.24 16.04
N SER A 167 -4.62 -0.60 15.74
CA SER A 167 -5.19 -1.92 16.01
C SER A 167 -4.98 -2.90 14.85
N LEU A 168 -4.39 -2.47 13.73
CA LEU A 168 -4.10 -3.33 12.59
C LEU A 168 -3.04 -4.39 12.97
N PRO A 169 -3.13 -5.61 12.41
CA PRO A 169 -2.23 -6.69 12.81
C PRO A 169 -0.77 -6.48 12.36
N TRP A 170 -0.52 -5.56 11.42
CA TRP A 170 0.81 -5.11 10.98
C TRP A 170 1.17 -3.70 11.47
N SER A 171 0.40 -3.12 12.40
CA SER A 171 0.56 -1.75 12.87
C SER A 171 1.99 -1.42 13.31
N TYR A 172 2.43 -0.18 13.05
CA TYR A 172 3.70 0.37 13.55
C TYR A 172 3.86 0.28 15.07
N THR A 173 2.76 0.29 15.82
CA THR A 173 2.76 0.16 17.29
C THR A 173 3.03 -1.28 17.76
N ARG A 174 2.97 -2.28 16.87
CA ARG A 174 3.28 -3.66 17.24
C ARG A 174 4.79 -3.86 17.26
N HIS A 175 5.32 -3.90 18.48
CA HIS A 175 6.66 -4.36 18.75
C HIS A 175 6.82 -5.82 18.33
N ASP A 176 8.02 -6.17 17.87
CA ASP A 176 8.37 -7.55 17.60
C ASP A 176 8.34 -8.30 18.93
N THR A 177 7.22 -8.95 19.23
CA THR A 177 7.19 -9.99 20.26
C THR A 177 7.92 -11.20 19.70
N THR A 178 9.25 -11.14 19.69
CA THR A 178 10.06 -12.34 19.85
C THR A 178 9.80 -12.86 21.27
N LYS A 179 8.68 -13.55 21.46
CA LYS A 179 8.65 -14.65 22.42
C LYS A 179 9.41 -15.78 21.75
N GLY A 180 10.55 -16.11 22.34
CA GLY A 180 11.41 -17.21 21.90
C GLY A 180 10.59 -18.49 21.71
N LEU A 181 10.91 -19.17 20.61
CA LEU A 181 10.87 -20.62 20.53
C LEU A 181 12.29 -21.10 20.81
#